data_AF-A0A1Y1T1P2-F1
#
_entry.id   AF-A0A1Y1T1P2-F1
#
_cell.length_a   1.000
_cell.length_b   1.000
_cell.length_c   1.000
_cell.angle_alpha   90.00
_cell.angle_beta   90.00
_cell.angle_gamma   90.00
#
_symmetry.space_group_name_H-M   'P 1'
#
loop_
_entity.id
_entity.type
_entity.pdbx_description
1 polymer ?
#
loop_
_entity_poly.entity_id
_entity_poly.type
_entity_poly.pdbx_seq_one_letter_code
_entity_poly.pdbx_strand_id
1 'polypeptide(L)'
;MKLLLEKSYKLFWVLIPFVFMYGLFNKEHSAVLNIHATYFVINHLFFAGLIVIFFALFGLGYWLMDKFNRELISWMTAYHVFISIFGLLILLVFYDDVENLEIDYAFKQTLMLLMLFTAAVTIAAQILFPLNFLVSFLRNKKH
;
A
#
# COMPACT_ATOMS: atom_id res chain seq x y z
N MET A 1 -18.58 6.86 -7.85
CA MET A 1 -18.05 5.88 -6.87
C MET A 1 -18.06 4.44 -7.42
N LYS A 2 -19.18 3.93 -7.96
CA LYS A 2 -19.30 2.55 -8.48
C LYS A 2 -18.23 2.16 -9.51
N LEU A 3 -18.03 3.02 -10.52
CA LEU A 3 -17.13 2.74 -11.65
C LEU A 3 -15.62 2.69 -11.27
N LEU A 4 -15.21 3.49 -10.27
CA LEU A 4 -13.84 3.49 -9.74
C LEU A 4 -13.55 2.24 -8.92
N LEU A 5 -14.55 1.72 -8.20
CA LEU A 5 -14.43 0.49 -7.42
C LEU A 5 -14.50 -0.76 -8.31
N GLU A 6 -15.30 -0.74 -9.36
CA GLU A 6 -15.41 -1.83 -10.35
C GLU A 6 -14.10 -2.03 -11.13
N LYS A 7 -13.38 -0.95 -11.44
CA LYS A 7 -12.10 -0.99 -12.16
C LYS A 7 -10.90 -0.61 -11.28
N SER A 8 -10.92 -1.05 -10.02
CA SER A 8 -9.88 -0.77 -9.04
C SER A 8 -8.47 -1.13 -9.51
N TYR A 9 -8.33 -2.13 -10.40
CA TYR A 9 -7.03 -2.50 -10.98
C TYR A 9 -6.34 -1.35 -11.72
N LYS A 10 -7.11 -0.47 -12.38
CA LYS A 10 -6.56 0.68 -13.10
C LYS A 10 -5.89 1.67 -12.15
N LEU A 11 -6.44 1.86 -10.95
CA LEU A 11 -5.88 2.77 -9.96
C LEU A 11 -4.49 2.30 -9.53
N PHE A 12 -4.36 1.01 -9.19
CA PHE A 12 -3.06 0.45 -8.82
C PHE A 12 -2.05 0.53 -9.96
N TRP A 13 -2.44 0.15 -11.19
CA TRP A 13 -1.51 0.15 -12.33
C TRP A 13 -1.08 1.55 -12.77
N VAL A 14 -1.98 2.54 -12.73
CA VAL A 14 -1.61 3.92 -13.05
C VAL A 14 -0.61 4.46 -12.04
N LEU A 15 -0.69 4.07 -10.76
CA LEU A 15 0.22 4.53 -9.73
C LEU A 15 1.62 3.89 -9.78
N ILE A 16 1.78 2.71 -10.39
CA ILE A 16 3.08 2.03 -10.53
C ILE A 16 4.18 2.95 -11.09
N PRO A 17 4.03 3.59 -12.26
CA PRO A 17 5.09 4.46 -12.79
C PRO A 17 5.40 5.63 -11.86
N PHE A 18 4.40 6.23 -11.19
CA PHE A 18 4.65 7.35 -10.27
C PHE A 18 5.42 6.91 -9.03
N VAL A 19 5.07 5.79 -8.42
CA VAL A 19 5.79 5.22 -7.27
C VAL A 19 7.22 4.87 -7.67
N PHE A 20 7.40 4.22 -8.82
CA PHE A 20 8.72 3.86 -9.31
C PHE A 20 9.60 5.09 -9.59
N MET A 21 9.05 6.11 -10.26
CA MET A 21 9.74 7.38 -10.49
C MET A 21 10.11 8.07 -9.18
N TYR A 22 9.22 8.10 -8.19
CA TYR A 22 9.51 8.66 -6.87
C TYR A 22 10.73 7.98 -6.22
N GLY A 23 10.77 6.64 -6.23
CA GLY A 23 11.92 5.89 -5.72
C GLY A 23 13.21 6.15 -6.50
N LEU A 24 13.12 6.38 -7.82
CA LEU A 24 14.28 6.71 -8.65
C LEU A 24 14.86 8.10 -8.39
N PHE A 25 14.02 9.09 -8.07
CA PHE A 25 14.47 10.46 -7.81
C PHE A 25 14.94 10.70 -6.37
N ASN A 26 14.51 9.87 -5.41
CA ASN A 26 14.84 10.02 -3.98
C ASN A 26 15.87 8.99 -3.48
N LYS A 27 16.74 8.46 -4.34
CA LYS A 27 17.69 7.38 -4.02
C LYS A 27 18.67 7.69 -2.89
N GLU A 28 18.97 8.96 -2.67
CA GLU A 28 19.98 9.40 -1.70
C GLU A 28 19.50 9.32 -0.24
N HIS A 29 18.19 9.24 -0.04
CA HIS A 29 17.57 9.09 1.28
C HIS A 29 17.42 7.60 1.61
N SER A 30 17.87 7.19 2.79
CA SER A 30 17.90 5.79 3.20
C SER A 30 17.67 5.64 4.70
N ALA A 31 16.67 4.85 5.07
CA ALA A 31 16.47 4.47 6.46
C ALA A 31 17.47 3.38 6.85
N VAL A 32 18.07 3.53 8.03
CA VAL A 32 19.04 2.57 8.56
C VAL A 32 18.39 1.77 9.70
N LEU A 33 18.10 0.49 9.45
CA LEU A 33 17.62 -0.43 10.47
C LEU A 33 18.80 -1.19 11.09
N ASN A 34 18.98 -1.08 12.39
CA ASN A 34 19.96 -1.88 13.13
C ASN A 34 19.29 -3.16 13.65
N ILE A 35 19.61 -4.30 13.04
CA ILE A 35 19.12 -5.61 13.48
C ILE A 35 20.34 -6.44 13.88
N HIS A 36 20.49 -6.72 15.18
CA HIS A 36 21.55 -7.57 15.72
C HIS A 36 22.94 -7.26 15.15
N ALA A 37 23.39 -6.00 15.29
CA ALA A 37 24.69 -5.49 14.82
C ALA A 37 24.89 -5.49 13.29
N THR A 38 23.83 -5.70 12.51
CA THR A 38 23.84 -5.55 11.05
C THR A 38 23.03 -4.31 10.67
N TYR A 39 23.63 -3.42 9.87
CA TYR A 39 22.95 -2.25 9.33
C TYR A 39 22.24 -2.63 8.02
N PHE A 40 20.91 -2.69 8.06
CA PHE A 40 20.09 -2.87 6.87
C PHE A 40 19.63 -1.50 6.37
N VAL A 41 20.12 -1.10 5.19
CA VAL A 41 19.82 0.20 4.59
C VAL A 41 18.69 0.04 3.59
N ILE A 42 17.52 0.62 3.89
CA ILE A 42 16.37 0.67 3.00
C ILE A 42 16.37 2.02 2.29
N ASN A 43 16.92 2.04 1.07
CA ASN A 43 16.79 3.20 0.21
C ASN A 43 15.36 3.31 -0.37
N HIS A 44 14.99 4.53 -0.77
CA HIS A 44 13.65 4.81 -1.30
C HIS A 44 13.31 3.98 -2.53
N LEU A 45 14.31 3.62 -3.35
CA LEU A 45 14.10 2.79 -4.53
C LEU A 45 13.68 1.37 -4.16
N PHE A 46 14.29 0.77 -3.13
CA PHE A 46 13.93 -0.57 -2.66
C PHE A 46 12.51 -0.57 -2.10
N PHE A 47 12.18 0.42 -1.26
CA PHE A 47 10.84 0.52 -0.68
C PHE A 47 9.76 0.83 -1.74
N ALA A 48 10.03 1.75 -2.67
CA ALA A 48 9.18 1.98 -3.83
C ALA A 48 9.01 0.72 -4.68
N GLY A 49 10.09 -0.05 -4.89
CA GLY A 49 10.04 -1.33 -5.60
C GLY A 49 9.10 -2.34 -4.94
N LEU A 50 9.13 -2.44 -3.61
CA LEU A 50 8.19 -3.27 -2.85
C LEU A 50 6.74 -2.83 -3.06
N ILE A 51 6.46 -1.53 -3.01
CA ILE A 51 5.12 -0.97 -3.25
C ILE A 51 4.66 -1.23 -4.68
N VAL A 52 5.55 -1.10 -5.68
CA VAL A 52 5.27 -1.44 -7.07
C VAL A 52 4.84 -2.90 -7.21
N ILE A 53 5.53 -3.83 -6.55
CA ILE A 53 5.16 -5.25 -6.54
C ILE A 53 3.77 -5.44 -5.94
N PHE A 54 3.47 -4.81 -4.79
CA PHE A 54 2.14 -4.88 -4.18
C PHE A 54 1.05 -4.31 -5.10
N PHE A 55 1.27 -3.15 -5.72
CA PHE A 55 0.33 -2.54 -6.65
C PHE A 55 0.12 -3.42 -7.90
N ALA A 56 1.18 -4.05 -8.41
CA ALA A 56 1.05 -5.00 -9.51
C ALA A 56 0.20 -6.21 -9.12
N LEU A 57 0.44 -6.80 -7.94
CA LEU A 57 -0.31 -7.95 -7.43
C LEU A 57 -1.78 -7.61 -7.15
N PHE A 58 -2.06 -6.49 -6.49
CA PHE A 58 -3.45 -6.04 -6.24
C PHE A 58 -4.16 -5.72 -7.54
N GLY A 59 -3.51 -5.00 -8.44
CA GLY A 59 -4.04 -4.70 -9.77
C GLY A 59 -4.36 -5.97 -10.55
N LEU A 60 -3.44 -6.94 -10.56
CA LEU A 60 -3.66 -8.24 -11.20
C LEU A 60 -4.85 -8.98 -10.60
N GLY A 61 -4.95 -9.08 -9.28
CA GLY A 61 -6.06 -9.78 -8.64
C GLY A 61 -7.41 -9.12 -8.94
N TYR A 62 -7.52 -7.79 -8.83
CA TYR A 62 -8.75 -7.08 -9.17
C TYR A 62 -9.13 -7.23 -10.65
N TRP A 63 -8.14 -7.21 -11.54
CA TRP A 63 -8.35 -7.44 -12.97
C TRP A 63 -8.84 -8.86 -13.25
N LEU A 64 -8.32 -9.87 -12.55
CA LEU A 64 -8.80 -11.25 -12.69
C LEU A 64 -10.27 -11.37 -12.27
N MET A 65 -10.68 -10.71 -11.18
CA MET A 65 -12.08 -10.72 -10.73
C MET A 65 -13.02 -10.09 -11.77
N ASP A 66 -12.61 -8.97 -12.39
CA ASP A 66 -13.30 -8.33 -13.52
C ASP A 66 -13.38 -9.31 -14.71
N LYS A 67 -12.26 -9.94 -15.06
CA LYS A 67 -12.17 -10.90 -16.18
C LYS A 67 -13.07 -12.12 -16.01
N PHE A 68 -13.23 -12.62 -14.78
CA PHE A 68 -14.12 -13.74 -14.46
C PHE A 68 -15.58 -13.35 -14.22
N ASN A 69 -15.94 -12.07 -14.39
CA ASN A 69 -17.26 -11.53 -14.09
C ASN A 69 -17.70 -11.88 -12.66
N ARG A 70 -16.78 -11.73 -11.69
CA ARG A 70 -17.03 -11.95 -10.27
C ARG A 70 -17.28 -10.62 -9.58
N GLU A 71 -18.48 -10.48 -9.03
CA GLU A 71 -18.87 -9.29 -8.28
C GLU A 71 -18.25 -9.30 -6.88
N LEU A 72 -17.32 -8.38 -6.66
CA LEU A 72 -16.70 -8.15 -5.35
C LEU A 72 -17.64 -7.38 -4.42
N ILE A 73 -17.49 -7.59 -3.11
CA ILE A 73 -18.18 -6.80 -2.08
C ILE A 73 -17.60 -5.39 -2.08
N SER A 74 -18.45 -4.40 -2.37
CA SER A 74 -18.04 -3.02 -2.65
C SER A 74 -17.34 -2.33 -1.49
N TRP A 75 -17.84 -2.46 -0.26
CA TRP A 75 -17.24 -1.82 0.91
C TRP A 75 -15.84 -2.40 1.19
N MET A 76 -15.68 -3.72 1.12
CA MET A 76 -14.39 -4.38 1.30
C MET A 76 -13.37 -3.93 0.28
N THR A 77 -13.78 -3.84 -1.00
CA THR A 77 -12.95 -3.29 -2.07
C THR A 77 -12.58 -1.85 -1.78
N ALA A 78 -13.54 -1.00 -1.38
CA ALA A 78 -13.29 0.41 -1.13
C ALA A 78 -12.28 0.64 0.00
N TYR A 79 -12.44 -0.03 1.14
CA TYR A 79 -11.51 0.10 2.26
C TYR A 79 -10.13 -0.45 1.91
N HIS A 80 -10.04 -1.62 1.28
CA HIS A 80 -8.76 -2.16 0.85
C HIS A 80 -8.05 -1.19 -0.12
N VAL A 81 -8.73 -0.75 -1.18
CA VAL A 81 -8.12 0.15 -2.18
C VAL A 81 -7.68 1.47 -1.56
N PHE A 82 -8.56 2.10 -0.77
CA PHE A 82 -8.25 3.39 -0.13
C PHE A 82 -7.08 3.26 0.84
N ILE A 83 -7.15 2.31 1.78
CA ILE A 83 -6.11 2.14 2.80
C ILE A 83 -4.79 1.69 2.17
N SER A 84 -4.81 0.76 1.21
CA SER A 84 -3.59 0.30 0.54
C SER A 84 -2.91 1.41 -0.26
N ILE A 85 -3.66 2.23 -1.00
CA ILE A 85 -3.07 3.33 -1.77
C ILE A 85 -2.54 4.42 -0.83
N PHE A 86 -3.39 5.00 0.01
CA PHE A 86 -2.99 6.13 0.83
C PHE A 86 -2.01 5.74 1.93
N GLY A 87 -2.21 4.58 2.56
CA GLY A 87 -1.31 4.06 3.58
C GLY A 87 0.10 3.81 3.03
N LEU A 88 0.22 3.11 1.90
CA LEU A 88 1.54 2.87 1.30
C LEU A 88 2.20 4.15 0.78
N LEU A 89 1.45 5.10 0.23
CA LEU A 89 2.01 6.38 -0.22
C LEU A 89 2.46 7.26 0.95
N ILE A 90 1.69 7.34 2.04
CA ILE A 90 2.11 8.06 3.26
C ILE A 90 3.40 7.44 3.79
N LEU A 91 3.45 6.11 3.91
CA LEU A 91 4.66 5.43 4.36
C LEU A 91 5.84 5.71 3.41
N LEU A 92 5.64 5.64 2.09
CA LEU A 92 6.70 5.90 1.12
C LEU A 92 7.29 7.30 1.22
N VAL A 93 6.46 8.31 1.48
CA VAL A 93 6.91 9.69 1.56
C VAL A 93 7.60 9.97 2.89
N PHE A 94 7.05 9.49 4.01
CA PHE A 94 7.46 9.95 5.33
C PHE A 94 8.36 9.00 6.13
N TYR A 95 8.68 7.79 5.63
CA TYR A 95 9.37 6.79 6.46
C TYR A 95 10.78 7.20 6.91
N ASP A 96 11.52 7.98 6.11
CA ASP A 96 12.89 8.42 6.40
C ASP A 96 12.96 9.84 6.98
N ASP A 97 11.97 10.68 6.63
CA ASP A 97 11.97 12.09 7.03
C ASP A 97 11.79 12.26 8.53
N VAL A 98 10.94 11.45 9.18
CA VAL A 98 10.58 11.63 10.61
C VAL A 98 11.80 11.57 11.52
N GLU A 99 12.83 10.79 11.17
CA GLU A 99 14.05 10.71 11.97
C GLU A 99 14.93 11.96 11.82
N ASN A 100 14.95 12.55 10.63
CA ASN A 100 15.82 13.66 10.25
C ASN A 100 15.20 15.06 10.50
N LEU A 101 13.92 15.13 10.86
CA LEU A 101 13.26 16.39 11.21
C LEU A 101 13.82 17.00 12.50
N GLU A 102 14.32 18.24 12.41
CA GLU A 102 14.72 19.07 13.56
C GLU A 102 13.49 19.67 14.25
N ILE A 103 12.71 18.83 14.93
CA ILE A 103 11.47 19.18 15.64
C ILE A 103 11.53 18.78 17.10
N ASP A 104 10.59 19.29 17.90
CA ASP A 104 10.44 18.91 19.31
C ASP A 104 10.33 17.39 19.48
N TYR A 105 10.99 16.86 20.52
CA TYR A 105 11.06 15.42 20.77
C TYR A 105 9.68 14.78 20.98
N ALA A 106 8.77 15.43 21.71
CA ALA A 106 7.44 14.88 21.94
C ALA A 106 6.62 14.85 20.64
N PHE A 107 6.79 15.88 19.80
CA PHE A 107 6.17 15.91 18.47
C PHE A 107 6.72 14.79 17.57
N LYS A 108 8.05 14.58 17.56
CA LYS A 108 8.68 13.46 16.81
C LYS A 108 8.15 12.10 17.24
N GLN A 109 8.02 11.85 18.54
CA GLN A 109 7.44 10.61 19.07
C GLN A 109 5.99 10.41 18.63
N THR A 110 5.21 11.49 18.57
CA THR A 110 3.82 11.46 18.09
C THR A 110 3.75 11.09 16.61
N LEU A 111 4.63 11.65 15.77
CA LEU A 111 4.73 11.29 14.34
C LEU A 111 5.16 9.84 14.14
N MET A 112 6.15 9.36 14.88
CA MET A 112 6.57 7.95 14.83
C MET A 112 5.43 7.01 15.19
N LEU A 113 4.66 7.34 16.25
CA LEU A 113 3.50 6.54 16.65
C LEU A 113 2.41 6.56 15.57
N LEU A 114 2.15 7.71 14.93
CA LEU A 114 1.21 7.82 13.82
C LEU A 114 1.65 6.98 12.61
N MET A 115 2.94 6.97 12.28
CA MET A 115 3.50 6.14 11.21
C MET A 115 3.35 4.65 11.53
N LEU A 116 3.60 4.26 12.78
CA LEU A 116 3.38 2.88 13.24
C LEU A 116 1.91 2.47 13.12
N PHE A 117 0.97 3.33 13.55
CA PHE A 117 -0.46 3.08 13.38
C PHE A 117 -0.86 2.99 11.91
N THR A 118 -0.33 3.87 11.06
CA THR A 118 -0.57 3.85 9.61
C THR A 118 -0.10 2.53 9.00
N ALA A 119 1.10 2.07 9.36
CA ALA A 119 1.63 0.78 8.93
C ALA A 119 0.76 -0.38 9.41
N ALA A 120 0.37 -0.41 10.68
CA ALA A 120 -0.47 -1.46 11.25
C ALA A 120 -1.84 -1.53 10.56
N VAL A 121 -2.51 -0.40 10.35
CA VAL A 121 -3.80 -0.32 9.65
C VAL A 121 -3.66 -0.75 8.19
N THR A 122 -2.57 -0.34 7.52
CA THR A 122 -2.28 -0.72 6.14
C THR A 122 -2.11 -2.24 6.01
N ILE A 123 -1.37 -2.86 6.93
CA ILE A 123 -1.18 -4.32 6.98
C ILE A 123 -2.50 -5.03 7.27
N ALA A 124 -3.27 -4.57 8.26
CA ALA A 124 -4.54 -5.17 8.63
C ALA A 124 -5.56 -5.13 7.48
N ALA A 125 -5.62 -4.02 6.72
CA ALA A 125 -6.51 -3.87 5.58
C ALA A 125 -6.23 -4.88 4.46
N GLN A 126 -5.02 -5.45 4.38
CA GLN A 126 -4.69 -6.46 3.36
C GLN A 126 -5.52 -7.74 3.51
N ILE A 127 -6.03 -8.04 4.71
CA ILE A 127 -6.92 -9.20 4.95
C ILE A 127 -8.23 -9.08 4.15
N LEU A 128 -8.71 -7.85 3.92
CA LEU A 128 -9.94 -7.62 3.16
C LEU A 128 -9.82 -8.11 1.71
N PHE A 129 -8.62 -8.08 1.11
CA PHE A 129 -8.41 -8.45 -0.27
C PHE A 129 -8.65 -9.95 -0.55
N PRO A 130 -7.93 -10.90 0.06
CA PRO A 130 -8.18 -12.33 -0.14
C PRO A 130 -9.54 -12.74 0.39
N LEU A 131 -10.02 -12.18 1.50
CA LEU A 131 -11.35 -12.51 2.05
C LEU A 131 -12.46 -12.15 1.08
N ASN A 132 -12.38 -10.96 0.46
CA ASN A 132 -13.36 -10.54 -0.54
C ASN A 132 -13.33 -11.46 -1.77
N PHE A 133 -12.15 -11.92 -2.18
CA PHE A 133 -12.03 -12.85 -3.31
C PHE A 133 -12.70 -14.17 -2.99
N LEU A 134 -12.37 -14.77 -1.84
CA LEU A 134 -12.96 -16.03 -1.38
C LEU A 134 -14.49 -15.95 -1.34
N VAL A 135 -15.04 -14.93 -0.68
CA VAL A 135 -16.50 -14.75 -0.57
C VAL A 135 -17.14 -14.57 -1.95
N SER A 136 -16.50 -13.83 -2.85
CA SER A 136 -17.04 -13.54 -4.19
C SER A 136 -16.98 -14.76 -5.13
N PHE A 137 -16.01 -15.66 -4.94
CA PHE A 137 -15.99 -16.93 -5.67
C PHE A 137 -17.01 -17.93 -5.14
N LEU A 138 -17.23 -17.97 -3.82
CA LEU A 138 -18.21 -18.85 -3.17
C LEU A 138 -19.66 -18.39 -3.39
N ARG A 139 -19.89 -17.09 -3.64
CA ARG A 139 -21.21 -16.57 -3.99
C ARG A 139 -21.61 -17.09 -5.38
N ASN A 140 -22.60 -17.97 -5.44
CA ASN A 140 -23.19 -18.42 -6.71
C ASN A 140 -23.59 -17.21 -7.55
N LYS A 141 -23.30 -17.27 -8.87
CA LYS A 141 -23.85 -16.29 -9.82
C LYS A 141 -25.37 -16.35 -9.70
N LYS A 142 -26.00 -15.25 -9.27
CA LYS A 142 -27.41 -15.05 -9.60
C LYS A 142 -27.45 -14.91 -11.12
N HIS A 143 -27.94 -15.97 -11.77
CA HIS A 143 -28.27 -15.96 -13.18
C HIS A 143 -29.39 -14.94 -13.44
#